data_AF-A0A968VNC4-F1
#
_entry.id   AF-A0A968VNC4-F1
#
_cell.length_a   1.000
_cell.length_b   1.000
_cell.length_c   1.000
_cell.angle_alpha   90.00
_cell.angle_beta   90.00
_cell.angle_gamma   90.00
#
_symmetry.space_group_name_H-M   'P 1'
#
loop_
_entity.id
_entity.type
_entity.pdbx_description
1 polymer ?
#
loop_
_entity_poly.entity_id
_entity_poly.type
_entity_poly.pdbx_seq_one_letter_code
_entity_poly.pdbx_strand_id
1 'polypeptide(L)'
;MKRSIIRKFIAAILATLTFSIALVSHSQSSLFTAAEVDQSKFVVMAIPASQGNLYQLVIVEQITNARNCWSESGINPTRVEPLLLQFDFSGICGRATDSNG
;
A
#
# COMPACT_ATOMS: atom_id res chain seq x y z
N MET A 1 -39.92 -33.47 -37.16
CA MET A 1 -39.85 -32.23 -36.35
C MET A 1 -39.58 -32.46 -34.85
N LYS A 2 -40.34 -33.31 -34.13
CA LYS A 2 -40.15 -33.54 -32.67
C LYS A 2 -38.73 -33.94 -32.24
N ARG A 3 -38.03 -34.80 -32.99
CA ARG A 3 -36.65 -35.24 -32.70
C ARG A 3 -35.58 -34.13 -32.84
N SER A 4 -35.82 -33.14 -33.69
CA SER A 4 -34.91 -31.99 -33.87
C SER A 4 -35.07 -30.98 -32.73
N ILE A 5 -36.30 -30.79 -32.25
CA ILE A 5 -36.61 -29.92 -31.10
C ILE A 5 -35.98 -30.49 -29.81
N ILE A 6 -36.10 -31.80 -29.57
CA ILE A 6 -35.51 -32.47 -28.40
C ILE A 6 -33.97 -32.33 -28.40
N ARG A 7 -33.30 -32.48 -29.54
CA ARG A 7 -31.84 -32.31 -29.66
C ARG A 7 -31.38 -30.87 -29.37
N LYS A 8 -32.15 -29.87 -29.81
CA LYS A 8 -31.87 -28.46 -29.52
C LYS A 8 -32.04 -28.13 -28.04
N PHE A 9 -33.06 -28.70 -27.38
CA PHE A 9 -33.25 -28.55 -25.94
C PHE A 9 -32.13 -29.19 -25.11
N ILE A 10 -31.66 -30.38 -25.50
CA ILE A 10 -30.52 -31.03 -24.82
C ILE A 10 -29.24 -30.20 -24.99
N ALA A 11 -28.98 -29.66 -26.18
CA ALA A 11 -27.82 -28.79 -26.42
C ALA A 11 -27.88 -27.49 -25.60
N ALA A 12 -29.08 -26.90 -25.41
CA ALA A 12 -29.27 -25.72 -24.59
C ALA A 12 -29.04 -25.98 -23.09
N ILE A 13 -29.46 -27.14 -22.58
CA ILE A 13 -29.23 -27.55 -21.18
C ILE A 13 -27.74 -27.83 -20.91
N LEU A 14 -27.04 -28.44 -21.86
CA LEU A 14 -25.60 -28.72 -21.72
C LEU A 14 -24.75 -27.44 -21.76
N ALA A 15 -25.18 -26.45 -22.54
CA ALA A 15 -24.53 -25.14 -22.61
C ALA A 15 -24.72 -24.30 -21.33
N THR A 16 -25.85 -24.43 -20.62
CA THR A 16 -26.08 -23.68 -19.37
C THR A 16 -25.37 -24.30 -18.16
N LEU A 17 -25.19 -25.63 -18.13
CA LEU A 17 -24.47 -26.32 -17.05
C LEU A 17 -22.95 -26.04 -17.05
N THR A 18 -22.36 -25.77 -18.21
CA THR A 18 -20.91 -25.52 -18.34
C THR A 18 -20.51 -24.08 -17.98
N PHE A 19 -21.44 -23.12 -18.04
CA PHE A 19 -21.15 -21.72 -17.72
C PHE A 19 -21.13 -21.41 -16.22
N SER A 20 -21.86 -22.18 -15.39
CA SER A 20 -21.97 -21.93 -13.95
C SER A 20 -20.74 -22.30 -13.13
N ILE A 21 -19.79 -23.06 -13.68
CA ILE A 21 -18.60 -23.55 -12.95
C ILE A 21 -17.39 -22.62 -13.18
N ALA A 22 -17.41 -21.76 -14.20
CA ALA A 22 -16.27 -20.97 -14.63
C ALA A 22 -16.06 -19.64 -13.86
N LEU A 23 -16.90 -19.31 -12.88
CA LEU A 23 -16.92 -17.97 -12.25
C LEU A 23 -16.64 -17.96 -10.73
N VAL A 24 -16.16 -19.06 -10.15
CA VAL A 24 -15.78 -19.07 -8.73
C VAL A 24 -14.37 -18.51 -8.55
N SER A 25 -14.22 -17.22 -8.79
CA SER A 25 -13.00 -16.48 -8.44
C SER A 25 -12.89 -16.41 -6.92
N HIS A 26 -12.03 -17.25 -6.34
CA HIS A 26 -11.73 -17.19 -4.92
C HIS A 26 -10.89 -15.95 -4.65
N SER A 27 -11.45 -14.98 -3.93
CA SER A 27 -10.67 -13.87 -3.39
C SER A 27 -9.67 -14.42 -2.37
N GLN A 28 -8.38 -14.44 -2.73
CA GLN A 28 -7.31 -14.77 -1.81
C GLN A 28 -7.12 -13.55 -0.90
N SER A 29 -7.69 -13.62 0.31
CA SER A 29 -7.38 -12.65 1.36
C SER A 29 -5.92 -12.86 1.79
N SER A 30 -5.08 -11.85 1.59
CA SER A 30 -3.76 -11.81 2.22
C SER A 30 -3.89 -11.26 3.63
N LEU A 31 -3.33 -11.97 4.60
CA LEU A 31 -3.15 -11.43 5.93
C LEU A 31 -1.96 -10.47 5.89
N PHE A 32 -2.18 -9.20 6.22
CA PHE A 32 -1.09 -8.27 6.49
C PHE A 32 -0.41 -8.69 7.79
N THR A 33 0.91 -8.84 7.76
CA THR A 33 1.72 -9.13 8.95
C THR A 33 2.64 -7.95 9.22
N ALA A 34 2.92 -7.69 10.50
CA ALA A 34 3.94 -6.72 10.86
C ALA A 34 5.31 -7.39 10.77
N ALA A 35 6.30 -6.64 10.28
CA ALA A 35 7.69 -7.02 10.33
C ALA A 35 8.41 -6.13 11.34
N GLU A 36 9.21 -6.73 12.21
CA GLU A 36 10.10 -5.98 13.09
C GLU A 36 11.15 -5.24 12.26
N VAL A 37 11.44 -4.00 12.64
CA VAL A 37 12.41 -3.15 11.95
C VAL A 37 13.39 -2.55 12.94
N ASP A 38 14.61 -2.27 12.44
CA ASP A 38 15.62 -1.53 13.19
C ASP A 38 15.18 -0.08 13.37
N GLN A 39 14.70 0.24 14.57
CA GLN A 39 14.16 1.56 14.91
C GLN A 39 15.16 2.70 14.69
N SER A 40 16.47 2.43 14.73
CA SER A 40 17.49 3.47 14.49
C SER A 40 17.50 4.01 13.06
N LYS A 41 16.88 3.29 12.13
CA LYS A 41 16.74 3.69 10.73
C LYS A 41 15.51 4.55 10.46
N PHE A 42 14.65 4.76 11.44
CA PHE A 42 13.37 5.44 11.22
C PHE A 42 13.27 6.69 12.08
N VAL A 43 12.67 7.73 11.50
CA VAL A 43 12.17 8.88 12.24
C VAL A 43 10.70 9.11 11.90
N VAL A 44 9.91 9.43 12.92
CA VAL A 44 8.48 9.70 12.80
C VAL A 44 8.23 11.14 13.21
N MET A 45 7.53 11.89 12.37
CA MET A 45 7.33 13.32 12.55
C MET A 45 5.95 13.77 12.12
N ALA A 46 5.44 14.79 12.82
CA ALA A 46 4.21 15.49 12.46
C ALA A 46 4.54 16.63 11.50
N ILE A 47 3.93 16.63 10.31
CA ILE A 47 4.08 17.71 9.32
C ILE A 47 2.73 18.42 9.19
N PRO A 48 2.68 19.77 9.17
CA PRO A 48 1.43 20.50 8.93
C PRO A 48 0.75 20.03 7.64
N ALA A 49 -0.54 19.73 7.71
CA ALA A 49 -1.35 19.42 6.54
C ALA A 49 -1.74 20.71 5.80
N SER A 50 -2.15 20.60 4.54
CA SER A 50 -2.49 21.74 3.68
C SER A 50 -3.66 22.60 4.19
N GLN A 51 -4.52 22.08 5.08
CA GLN A 51 -5.64 22.80 5.67
C GLN A 51 -5.50 22.94 7.19
N GLY A 52 -5.13 24.15 7.65
CA GLY A 52 -5.24 24.56 9.05
C GLY A 52 -4.49 23.67 10.05
N ASN A 53 -4.91 23.72 11.33
CA ASN A 53 -4.28 23.09 12.50
C ASN A 53 -4.23 21.54 12.49
N LEU A 54 -4.24 20.92 11.32
CA LEU A 54 -4.12 19.49 11.12
C LEU A 54 -2.65 19.13 10.85
N TYR A 55 -2.27 17.95 11.32
CA TYR A 55 -0.95 17.39 11.11
C TYR A 55 -1.09 16.01 10.50
N GLN A 56 -0.17 15.68 9.60
CA GLN A 56 -0.05 14.35 9.02
C GLN A 56 1.18 13.68 9.61
N LEU A 57 1.05 12.41 9.97
CA LEU A 57 2.18 11.58 10.36
C LEU A 57 3.00 11.20 9.11
N VAL A 58 4.29 11.49 9.16
CA VAL A 58 5.25 11.09 8.12
C VAL A 58 6.36 10.28 8.75
N ILE A 59 6.68 9.16 8.10
CA ILE A 59 7.74 8.24 8.48
C ILE A 59 8.83 8.36 7.41
N VAL A 60 10.07 8.56 7.85
CA VAL A 60 11.26 8.56 6.98
C VAL A 60 12.17 7.42 7.40
N GLU A 61 12.67 6.68 6.43
CA GLU A 61 13.59 5.56 6.63
C GLU A 61 14.96 5.85 6.01
N GLN A 62 16.04 5.51 6.70
CA GLN A 62 17.41 5.49 6.20
C GLN A 62 17.72 4.10 5.61
N ILE A 63 17.63 3.96 4.28
CA ILE A 63 17.88 2.68 3.58
C ILE A 63 19.40 2.43 3.50
N THR A 64 20.17 3.46 3.13
CA THR A 64 21.64 3.40 3.03
C THR A 64 22.30 4.63 3.67
N ASN A 65 23.57 4.55 4.07
CA ASN A 65 24.27 5.68 4.70
C ASN A 65 24.94 6.64 3.67
N ALA A 66 24.52 6.62 2.41
CA ALA A 66 25.10 7.48 1.37
C ALA A 66 24.86 8.98 1.65
N ARG A 67 23.70 9.31 2.23
CA ARG A 67 23.35 10.64 2.71
C ARG A 67 22.24 10.54 3.75
N ASN A 68 22.29 11.38 4.79
CA ASN A 68 21.26 11.41 5.83
C ASN A 68 19.90 11.80 5.24
N CYS A 69 18.85 11.08 5.64
CA CYS A 69 17.48 11.33 5.18
C CYS A 69 16.77 12.40 6.01
N TRP A 70 17.24 12.68 7.22
CA TRP A 70 16.78 13.76 8.08
C TRP A 70 17.93 14.40 8.86
N SER A 71 17.64 15.51 9.52
CA SER A 71 18.49 16.11 10.55
C SER A 71 17.66 16.44 11.78
N GLU A 72 18.32 16.43 12.94
CA GLU A 72 17.70 16.75 14.24
C GLU A 72 18.37 17.98 14.84
N SER A 73 17.57 18.83 15.46
CA SER A 73 18.07 20.04 16.13
C SER A 73 17.16 20.44 17.28
N GLY A 74 17.70 21.21 18.22
CA GLY A 74 16.96 21.64 19.41
C GLY A 74 16.77 20.53 20.43
N ILE A 75 16.33 20.93 21.62
CA ILE A 75 16.08 20.04 22.76
C ILE A 75 14.77 20.54 23.38
N ASN A 76 13.74 19.69 23.43
CA ASN A 76 12.41 20.00 24.00
C ASN A 76 11.63 21.16 23.30
N PRO A 77 11.07 20.93 22.10
CA PRO A 77 11.06 19.67 21.36
C PRO A 77 12.29 19.51 20.44
N THR A 78 12.67 18.26 20.16
CA THR A 78 13.56 17.96 19.04
C THR A 78 12.81 18.28 17.75
N ARG A 79 13.42 19.12 16.90
CA ARG A 79 12.92 19.43 15.56
C ARG A 79 13.59 18.49 14.56
N VAL A 80 12.76 17.74 13.84
CA VAL A 80 13.19 16.85 12.75
C VAL A 80 12.95 17.56 11.41
N GLU A 81 13.98 17.64 10.57
CA GLU A 81 13.89 18.19 9.22
C GLU A 81 14.20 17.11 8.17
N PRO A 82 13.25 16.74 7.28
CA PRO A 82 13.50 15.83 6.17
C PRO A 82 14.40 16.48 5.13
N LEU A 83 15.41 15.75 4.68
CA LEU A 83 16.34 16.25 3.67
C LEU A 83 15.98 15.75 2.26
N LEU A 84 14.82 15.11 2.09
CA LEU A 84 14.38 14.43 0.86
C LEU A 84 14.26 15.35 -0.35
N LEU A 85 14.15 16.67 -0.15
CA LEU A 85 14.08 17.66 -1.24
C LEU A 85 15.45 18.24 -1.62
N GLN A 86 16.51 17.85 -0.92
CA GLN A 86 17.86 18.41 -1.11
C GLN A 86 18.72 17.55 -2.06
N PHE A 87 18.24 16.36 -2.44
CA PHE A 87 18.93 15.42 -3.33
C PHE A 87 17.96 14.36 -3.87
N ASP A 88 18.41 13.58 -4.87
CA ASP A 88 17.69 12.38 -5.31
C ASP A 88 17.81 11.29 -4.25
N PHE A 89 16.72 11.07 -3.52
CA PHE A 89 16.67 10.12 -2.42
C PHE A 89 16.39 8.68 -2.86
N SER A 90 16.23 8.42 -4.16
CA SER A 90 15.92 7.10 -4.70
C SER A 90 16.95 6.05 -4.27
N GLY A 91 16.49 5.01 -3.57
CA GLY A 91 17.36 3.95 -3.03
C GLY A 91 18.22 4.36 -1.82
N ILE A 92 18.09 5.59 -1.33
CA ILE A 92 18.80 6.11 -0.14
C ILE A 92 17.83 6.26 1.03
N CYS A 93 16.62 6.78 0.77
CA CYS A 93 15.61 7.04 1.77
C CYS A 93 14.26 6.42 1.42
N GLY A 94 13.54 5.93 2.44
CA GLY A 94 12.12 5.61 2.36
C GLY A 94 11.26 6.75 2.90
N ARG A 95 10.06 6.93 2.34
CA ARG A 95 9.06 7.87 2.87
C ARG A 95 7.68 7.23 2.84
N ALA A 96 7.03 7.19 3.99
CA ALA A 96 5.64 6.77 4.13
C ALA A 96 4.81 7.86 4.81
N THR A 97 3.52 7.85 4.52
CA THR A 97 2.51 8.74 5.09
C THR A 97 1.45 7.86 5.72
N ASP A 98 1.05 8.16 6.96
CA ASP A 98 -0.15 7.54 7.51
C ASP A 98 -1.39 8.07 6.79
N SER A 99 -2.13 7.17 6.15
CA SER A 99 -3.35 7.48 5.42
C SER A 99 -4.61 7.35 6.29
N ASN A 100 -4.48 6.94 7.56
CA ASN A 100 -5.60 6.83 8.50
C ASN A 100 -5.98 8.18 9.16
N GLY A 101 -5.57 9.30 8.56
CA GLY A 101 -5.86 10.66 9.03
C GLY A 101 -7.28 11.12 8.71
#